data_AF-A0A949YFF4-F1
#
_entry.id   AF-A0A949YFF4-F1
#
_cell.length_a   1.000
_cell.length_b   1.000
_cell.length_c   1.000
_cell.angle_alpha   90.00
_cell.angle_beta   90.00
_cell.angle_gamma   90.00
#
_symmetry.space_group_name_H-M   'P 1'
#
loop_
_entity.id
_entity.type
_entity.pdbx_description
1 polymer ?
#
loop_
_entity_poly.entity_id
_entity_poly.type
_entity_poly.pdbx_seq_one_letter_code
_entity_poly.pdbx_strand_id
1 'polypeptide(L)'
;MTSCDVYVQITATSGQSGRSKSIVVLVPQNAIEKYKSTLHLSKEDDEAIARRLADPVASYVFTHRPTFGRFRVAYSFTKTLPPEIEREPPELTRGQLKAWLV
;
A
#
# COMPACT_ATOMS: atom_id res chain seq x y z
N MET A 1 -8.65 -3.65 -22.70
CA MET A 1 -7.76 -2.71 -21.99
C MET A 1 -7.47 -3.34 -20.64
N THR A 2 -6.28 -3.91 -20.47
CA THR A 2 -5.90 -4.59 -19.22
C THR A 2 -5.71 -3.54 -18.15
N SER A 3 -6.69 -3.48 -17.28
CA SER A 3 -6.72 -2.66 -16.08
C SER A 3 -5.55 -3.10 -15.18
N CYS A 4 -4.49 -2.30 -15.09
CA CYS A 4 -3.28 -2.67 -14.35
C CYS A 4 -3.43 -2.27 -12.88
N ASP A 5 -3.69 -3.26 -12.04
CA ASP A 5 -3.63 -3.08 -10.59
C ASP A 5 -2.25 -2.59 -10.15
N VAL A 6 -2.21 -1.79 -9.08
CA VAL A 6 -0.98 -1.21 -8.54
C VAL A 6 -0.67 -1.86 -7.20
N TYR A 7 0.52 -2.43 -7.08
CA TYR A 7 1.06 -2.91 -5.83
C TYR A 7 1.95 -1.81 -5.24
N VAL A 8 1.58 -1.34 -4.06
CA VAL A 8 2.30 -0.32 -3.31
C VAL A 8 3.07 -0.99 -2.20
N GLN A 9 4.39 -1.05 -2.30
CA GLN A 9 5.25 -1.48 -1.22
C GLN A 9 5.60 -0.29 -0.34
N ILE A 10 5.33 -0.42 0.95
CA ILE A 10 5.50 0.63 1.94
C ILE A 10 6.47 0.10 3.00
N THR A 11 7.65 0.69 3.07
CA THR A 11 8.68 0.31 4.04
C THR A 11 8.78 1.36 5.13
N ALA A 12 8.43 0.98 6.36
CA ALA A 12 8.62 1.80 7.54
C ALA A 12 9.94 1.45 8.20
N THR A 13 10.84 2.43 8.30
CA THR A 13 12.14 2.30 8.98
C THR A 13 12.12 3.09 10.29
N SER A 14 12.38 2.42 11.41
CA SER A 14 12.51 3.05 12.72
C SER A 14 13.79 3.89 12.77
N GLY A 15 13.65 5.18 13.09
CA GLY A 15 14.80 6.07 13.22
C GLY A 15 15.68 5.78 14.45
N GLN A 16 15.16 5.06 15.45
CA GLN A 16 15.88 4.75 16.69
C GLN A 16 16.62 3.41 16.65
N SER A 17 16.05 2.39 15.99
CA SER A 17 16.59 1.03 16.00
C SER A 17 17.13 0.57 14.65
N GLY A 18 16.93 1.33 13.59
CA GLY A 18 17.30 0.94 12.22
C GLY A 18 16.49 -0.22 11.65
N ARG A 19 15.55 -0.80 12.43
CA ARG A 19 14.68 -1.88 11.97
C ARG A 19 13.69 -1.35 10.94
N SER A 20 13.59 -2.04 9.81
CA SER A 20 12.57 -1.82 8.79
C SER A 20 11.51 -2.91 8.85
N LYS A 21 10.28 -2.55 8.48
CA LYS A 21 9.23 -3.49 8.09
C LYS A 21 8.62 -3.03 6.80
N SER A 22 8.34 -3.97 5.91
CA SER A 22 7.69 -3.69 4.66
C SER A 22 6.28 -4.25 4.69
N ILE A 23 5.41 -3.60 3.94
CA ILE A 23 4.12 -4.16 3.60
C ILE A 23 3.91 -3.96 2.11
N VAL A 24 3.16 -4.84 1.49
CA VAL A 24 2.71 -4.67 0.12
C VAL A 24 1.20 -4.50 0.16
N VAL A 25 0.67 -3.48 -0.50
CA VAL A 25 -0.77 -3.24 -0.63
C VAL A 25 -1.16 -3.31 -2.09
N LEU A 26 -2.05 -4.24 -2.44
CA LEU A 26 -2.71 -4.28 -3.73
C LEU A 26 -3.83 -3.25 -3.75
N VAL A 27 -3.67 -2.29 -4.65
CA VAL A 27 -4.68 -1.29 -5.00
C VAL A 27 -5.22 -1.64 -6.38
N PRO A 28 -6.40 -2.26 -6.48
CA PRO A 28 -6.97 -2.57 -7.77
C PRO A 28 -7.40 -1.28 -8.49
N GLN A 29 -7.26 -1.26 -9.81
CA GLN A 29 -7.54 -0.05 -10.59
C GLN A 29 -8.99 0.42 -10.46
N ASN A 30 -9.94 -0.50 -10.26
CA ASN A 30 -11.34 -0.13 -9.99
C ASN A 30 -11.49 0.76 -8.75
N ALA A 31 -10.65 0.59 -7.73
CA ALA A 31 -10.64 1.43 -6.53
C ALA A 31 -10.03 2.80 -6.84
N ILE A 32 -8.99 2.85 -7.69
CA ILE A 32 -8.37 4.10 -8.16
C ILE A 32 -9.38 4.92 -8.97
N GLU A 33 -10.03 4.30 -9.95
CA GLU A 33 -11.05 4.94 -10.79
C GLU A 33 -12.22 5.46 -9.95
N LYS A 34 -12.72 4.63 -9.02
CA LYS A 34 -13.79 5.04 -8.10
C LYS A 34 -13.37 6.24 -7.24
N TYR A 35 -12.12 6.27 -6.78
CA TYR A 35 -11.58 7.39 -6.01
C TYR A 35 -11.47 8.67 -6.87
N LYS A 36 -10.97 8.54 -8.11
CA LYS A 36 -10.92 9.64 -9.10
C LYS A 36 -12.31 10.22 -9.36
N SER A 37 -13.29 9.36 -9.62
CA SER A 37 -14.67 9.77 -9.89
C SER A 37 -15.32 10.45 -8.69
N THR A 38 -15.07 9.95 -7.47
CA THR A 38 -15.69 10.50 -6.25
C THR A 38 -15.16 11.88 -5.89
N LEU A 39 -13.87 12.14 -6.14
CA LEU A 39 -13.22 13.39 -5.76
C LEU A 39 -12.96 14.34 -6.95
N HIS A 40 -13.46 14.00 -8.14
CA HIS A 40 -13.19 14.74 -9.39
C HIS A 40 -11.68 14.92 -9.67
N LEU A 41 -10.85 13.96 -9.26
CA LEU A 41 -9.38 13.99 -9.35
C LEU A 41 -8.87 13.36 -10.66
N SER A 42 -9.52 13.65 -11.78
CA SER A 42 -9.24 13.01 -13.07
C SER A 42 -7.82 13.23 -13.60
N LYS A 43 -7.10 14.24 -13.06
CA LYS A 43 -5.73 14.58 -13.43
C LYS A 43 -4.66 14.05 -12.48
N GLU A 44 -5.03 13.43 -11.36
CA GLU A 44 -4.03 12.83 -10.45
C GLU A 44 -3.49 11.52 -11.02
N ASP A 45 -2.20 11.30 -10.78
CA ASP A 45 -1.49 10.09 -11.16
C ASP A 45 -2.02 8.88 -10.36
N ASP A 46 -2.07 7.71 -11.01
CA ASP A 46 -2.57 6.49 -10.39
C ASP A 46 -1.72 6.08 -9.18
N GLU A 47 -0.40 6.31 -9.20
CA GLU A 47 0.50 6.01 -8.08
C GLU A 47 0.23 6.93 -6.89
N ALA A 48 -0.07 8.20 -7.14
CA ALA A 48 -0.42 9.15 -6.08
C ALA A 48 -1.72 8.74 -5.37
N ILE A 49 -2.71 8.26 -6.12
CA ILE A 49 -3.96 7.76 -5.57
C ILE A 49 -3.76 6.42 -4.88
N ALA A 50 -2.99 5.51 -5.47
CA ALA A 50 -2.66 4.23 -4.87
C ALA A 50 -1.98 4.42 -3.52
N ARG A 51 -1.04 5.37 -3.42
CA ARG A 51 -0.45 5.78 -2.14
C ARG A 51 -1.51 6.26 -1.15
N ARG A 52 -2.39 7.20 -1.54
CA ARG A 52 -3.45 7.70 -0.63
C ARG A 52 -4.39 6.59 -0.14
N LEU A 53 -4.68 5.60 -0.97
CA LEU A 53 -5.50 4.44 -0.59
C LEU A 53 -4.75 3.47 0.33
N ALA A 54 -3.44 3.30 0.12
CA ALA A 54 -2.60 2.40 0.90
C ALA A 54 -2.15 2.99 2.25
N ASP A 55 -1.98 4.30 2.37
CA ASP A 55 -1.50 4.99 3.59
C ASP A 55 -2.31 4.65 4.85
N PRO A 56 -3.66 4.67 4.85
CA PRO A 56 -4.44 4.28 6.03
C PRO A 56 -4.29 2.81 6.40
N VAL A 57 -4.12 1.93 5.39
CA VAL A 57 -3.87 0.50 5.60
C VAL A 57 -2.50 0.31 6.24
N ALA A 58 -1.48 0.98 5.70
CA ALA A 58 -0.13 0.93 6.22
C ALA A 58 -0.02 1.46 7.64
N SER A 59 -0.63 2.61 7.89
CA SER A 59 -0.66 3.23 9.20
C SER A 59 -1.29 2.29 10.23
N TYR A 60 -2.41 1.64 9.90
CA TYR A 60 -3.07 0.67 10.77
C TYR A 60 -2.12 -0.50 11.11
N VAL A 61 -1.46 -1.06 10.10
CA VAL A 61 -0.54 -2.19 10.26
C VAL A 61 0.70 -1.81 11.09
N PHE A 62 1.27 -0.62 10.88
CA PHE A 62 2.45 -0.16 11.61
C PHE A 62 2.15 0.30 13.05
N THR A 63 0.97 0.89 13.30
CA THR A 63 0.61 1.43 14.63
C THR A 63 0.04 0.39 15.58
N HIS A 64 -0.64 -0.66 15.09
CA HIS A 64 -1.18 -1.71 15.97
C HIS A 64 -0.12 -2.64 16.56
N ARG A 65 1.15 -2.55 16.13
CA ARG A 65 2.26 -3.18 16.84
C ARG A 65 3.12 -2.07 17.49
N PRO A 66 3.22 -2.01 18.84
CA PRO A 66 3.85 -0.90 19.59
C PRO A 66 5.37 -0.73 19.39
N THR A 67 5.93 -1.36 18.36
CA THR A 67 7.35 -1.39 18.02
C THR A 67 7.88 -0.17 17.27
N PHE A 68 7.02 0.71 16.74
CA PHE A 68 7.46 1.82 15.89
C PHE A 68 7.14 3.18 16.52
N GLY A 69 8.17 3.85 17.04
CA GLY A 69 8.13 5.26 17.45
C GLY A 69 8.07 6.20 16.24
N ARG A 70 8.94 7.22 16.15
CA ARG A 70 9.08 8.00 14.91
C ARG A 70 9.70 7.12 13.81
N PHE A 71 8.93 6.81 12.77
CA PHE A 71 9.38 6.05 11.60
C PHE A 71 9.41 6.92 10.34
N ARG A 72 10.35 6.62 9.44
CA ARG A 72 10.38 7.16 8.07
C ARG A 72 9.74 6.13 7.15
N VAL A 73 8.92 6.59 6.22
CA VAL A 73 8.23 5.72 5.27
C VAL A 73 8.78 5.94 3.87
N ALA A 74 9.14 4.87 3.18
CA ALA A 74 9.45 4.87 1.76
C ALA A 74 8.35 4.12 0.99
N TYR A 75 8.10 4.55 -0.25
CA TYR A 75 7.09 3.97 -1.14
C TYR A 75 7.77 3.46 -2.40
N SER A 76 7.36 2.28 -2.86
CA SER A 76 7.71 1.73 -4.16
C SER A 76 6.44 1.23 -4.83
N PHE A 77 6.36 1.40 -6.14
CA PHE A 77 5.17 1.08 -6.94
C PHE A 77 5.55 0.06 -8.00
N THR A 78 4.75 -0.99 -8.13
CA THR A 78 4.87 -1.98 -9.20
C THR A 78 3.50 -2.37 -9.71
N LYS A 79 3.42 -2.66 -11.01
CA LYS A 79 2.20 -3.16 -11.67
C LYS A 79 2.21 -4.68 -11.81
N THR A 80 3.34 -5.30 -11.47
CA THR A 80 3.53 -6.75 -11.50
C THR A 80 3.38 -7.29 -10.09
N LEU A 81 2.72 -8.44 -9.93
CA LEU A 81 2.59 -9.14 -8.67
C LEU A 81 3.99 -9.40 -8.08
N PRO A 82 4.34 -8.84 -6.91
CA PRO A 82 5.62 -9.10 -6.28
C PRO A 82 5.75 -10.59 -5.93
N PRO A 83 6.91 -11.22 -6.19
CA PRO A 83 7.10 -12.65 -5.95
C PRO A 83 6.95 -13.01 -4.46
N GLU A 84 7.21 -12.05 -3.57
CA GLU A 84 7.08 -12.19 -2.11
C GLU A 84 5.64 -12.53 -1.68
N ILE A 85 4.64 -12.04 -2.42
CA ILE A 85 3.21 -12.19 -2.06
C ILE A 85 2.47 -13.17 -2.98
N GLU A 86 3.14 -13.76 -3.96
CA GLU A 86 2.52 -14.66 -4.95
C GLU A 86 1.92 -15.92 -4.31
N ARG A 87 2.53 -16.38 -3.22
CA ARG A 87 2.14 -17.62 -2.52
C ARG A 87 1.57 -17.39 -1.12
N GLU A 88 1.53 -16.14 -0.66
CA GLU A 88 1.06 -15.82 0.68
C GLU A 88 -0.36 -15.23 0.65
N PRO A 89 -1.25 -15.66 1.57
CA PRO A 89 -2.55 -15.03 1.71
C PRO A 89 -2.39 -13.61 2.28
N PRO A 90 -3.27 -12.66 1.92
CA PRO A 90 -3.21 -11.32 2.47
C PRO A 90 -3.52 -11.34 3.97
N GLU A 91 -2.67 -10.70 4.76
CA GLU A 91 -2.87 -10.55 6.21
C GLU A 91 -4.04 -9.62 6.54
N LEU A 92 -4.29 -8.62 5.68
CA LEU A 92 -5.38 -7.68 5.87
C LEU A 92 -6.12 -7.45 4.56
N THR A 93 -7.45 -7.49 4.64
CA THR A 93 -8.33 -7.09 3.54
C THR A 93 -9.24 -5.96 4.02
N ARG A 94 -9.25 -4.83 3.32
CA ARG A 94 -10.11 -3.68 3.60
C ARG A 94 -10.89 -3.28 2.34
N GLY A 95 -12.10 -3.81 2.22
CA GLY A 95 -12.87 -3.68 0.99
C GLY A 95 -12.18 -4.40 -0.17
N GLN A 96 -11.79 -3.65 -1.20
CA GLN A 96 -11.07 -4.19 -2.36
C GLN A 96 -9.54 -4.16 -2.21
N LEU A 97 -9.03 -3.49 -1.17
CA LEU A 97 -7.60 -3.42 -0.88
C LEU A 97 -7.15 -4.67 -0.14
N LYS A 98 -6.03 -5.26 -0.57
CA LYS A 98 -5.39 -6.41 0.10
C LYS A 98 -3.99 -6.00 0.52
N ALA A 99 -3.55 -6.42 1.70
CA ALA A 99 -2.21 -6.13 2.20
C ALA A 99 -1.52 -7.36 2.76
N TRP A 100 -0.21 -7.43 2.55
CA TRP A 100 0.70 -8.47 3.01
C TRP A 100 1.83 -7.82 3.82
N LEU A 101 2.25 -8.46 4.91
CA LEU A 101 3.48 -8.08 5.62
C LEU A 101 4.67 -8.77 4.94
N VAL A 102 5.79 -8.06 4.81
CA VAL A 102 7.05 -8.57 4.26
C VAL A 102 8.21 -8.21 5.18
#